data_AF-A0A955JJM7-F1
#
_entry.id   AF-A0A955JJM7-F1
#
_cell.length_a   1.000
_cell.length_b   1.000
_cell.length_c   1.000
_cell.angle_alpha   90.00
_cell.angle_beta   90.00
_cell.angle_gamma   90.00
#
_symmetry.space_group_name_H-M   'P 1'
#
loop_
_entity.id
_entity.type
_entity.pdbx_description
1 polymer ?
#
loop_
_entity_poly.entity_id
_entity_poly.type
_entity_poly.pdbx_seq_one_letter_code
_entity_poly.pdbx_strand_id
1 'polypeptide(L)'
;MRVTIAEHLNRLQAQESNRPPAIRREVPNMTDLARQVGVSRATLYNFDNGRTRKINIDVMTEIINYLNQCGLDTDIPDLLTLYPSDLA
;
A
#
# COMPACT_ATOMS: atom_id res chain seq x y z
N MET A 1 -10.00 11.16 -5.05
CA MET A 1 -9.40 9.84 -4.94
C MET A 1 -8.10 10.02 -4.19
N ARG A 2 -7.85 9.23 -3.15
CA ARG A 2 -6.63 9.30 -2.34
C ARG A 2 -5.95 7.94 -2.30
N VAL A 3 -4.63 7.93 -2.40
CA VAL A 3 -3.81 6.73 -2.21
C VAL A 3 -3.69 6.46 -0.71
N THR A 4 -3.95 5.24 -0.26
CA THR A 4 -4.01 4.86 1.17
C THR A 4 -3.13 3.64 1.48
N ILE A 5 -1.87 3.69 1.05
CA ILE A 5 -0.93 2.56 1.18
C ILE A 5 -0.63 2.29 2.66
N ALA A 6 -0.36 3.31 3.47
CA ALA A 6 0.01 3.12 4.87
C ALA A 6 -1.16 2.53 5.69
N GLU A 7 -2.38 2.98 5.40
CA GLU A 7 -3.59 2.44 6.02
C GLU A 7 -3.80 0.97 5.66
N HIS A 8 -3.62 0.60 4.39
CA HIS A 8 -3.73 -0.79 3.94
C HIS A 8 -2.68 -1.69 4.60
N LEU A 9 -1.42 -1.26 4.67
CA LEU A 9 -0.37 -2.01 5.37
C LEU A 9 -0.69 -2.22 6.85
N ASN A 10 -1.21 -1.20 7.53
CA ASN A 10 -1.63 -1.35 8.94
C ASN A 10 -2.78 -2.36 9.08
N ARG A 11 -3.71 -2.38 8.12
CA ARG A 11 -4.80 -3.36 8.08
C ARG A 11 -4.28 -4.78 7.87
N LEU A 12 -3.36 -4.97 6.93
CA LEU A 12 -2.68 -6.26 6.70
C LEU A 12 -1.91 -6.71 7.95
N GLN A 13 -1.17 -5.80 8.58
CA GLN A 13 -0.41 -6.10 9.80
C GLN A 13 -1.33 -6.56 10.94
N ALA A 14 -2.48 -5.90 11.10
CA ALA A 14 -3.49 -6.31 12.07
C ALA A 14 -4.06 -7.69 11.73
N GLN A 15 -4.40 -7.96 10.47
CA GLN A 15 -4.91 -9.26 10.02
C GLN A 15 -3.89 -10.39 10.27
N GLU A 16 -2.63 -10.19 9.92
CA GLU A 16 -1.56 -11.18 10.10
C GLU A 16 -1.20 -11.36 11.59
N SER A 17 -1.29 -10.31 12.40
CA SER A 17 -1.04 -10.40 13.85
C SER A 17 -2.02 -11.33 14.56
N ASN A 18 -3.26 -11.40 14.07
CA ASN A 18 -4.31 -12.29 14.60
C ASN A 18 -4.15 -13.75 14.15
N ARG A 19 -3.25 -14.03 13.19
CA ARG A 19 -3.01 -15.40 12.72
C ARG A 19 -2.04 -16.16 13.64
N PRO A 20 -2.13 -17.50 13.68
CA PRO A 20 -1.14 -18.34 14.33
C PRO A 20 0.27 -18.06 13.81
N PRO A 21 1.31 -18.06 14.68
CA PRO A 21 2.69 -17.74 14.28
C PRO A 21 3.21 -18.57 13.11
N ALA A 22 2.77 -19.83 12.99
CA ALA A 22 3.21 -20.75 11.94
C ALA A 22 2.73 -20.39 10.52
N ILE A 23 1.66 -19.60 10.39
CA ILE A 23 1.10 -19.18 9.09
C ILE A 23 1.09 -17.66 8.91
N ARG A 24 1.67 -16.92 9.87
CA ARG A 24 1.75 -15.47 9.84
C ARG A 24 2.70 -15.04 8.75
N ARG A 25 2.25 -14.13 7.89
CA ARG A 25 3.08 -13.50 6.86
C ARG A 25 3.68 -12.21 7.41
N GLU A 26 4.88 -11.89 6.94
CA GLU A 26 5.51 -10.62 7.23
C GLU A 26 4.90 -9.55 6.34
N VAL A 27 4.43 -8.45 6.96
CA VAL A 27 3.88 -7.31 6.23
C VAL A 27 4.98 -6.27 6.07
N PRO A 28 5.38 -5.92 4.84
CA PRO A 28 6.43 -4.94 4.62
C PRO A 28 5.97 -3.57 5.10
N ASN A 29 6.92 -2.74 5.55
CA ASN A 29 6.63 -1.36 5.93
C ASN A 29 6.83 -0.40 4.73
N MET A 30 6.45 0.88 4.90
CA MET A 30 6.60 1.89 3.85
C MET A 30 8.04 2.09 3.33
N THR A 31 9.04 1.84 4.17
CA THR A 31 10.46 1.92 3.77
C THR A 31 10.84 0.75 2.86
N ASP A 32 10.33 -0.45 3.15
CA ASP A 32 10.56 -1.64 2.33
C ASP A 32 9.89 -1.48 0.96
N LEU A 33 8.65 -1.00 0.93
CA LEU A 33 7.95 -0.67 -0.32
C LEU A 33 8.71 0.37 -1.15
N ALA A 34 9.16 1.46 -0.51
CA ALA A 34 9.92 2.51 -1.19
C ALA A 34 11.20 1.97 -1.84
N ARG A 35 11.93 1.12 -1.10
CA ARG A 35 13.14 0.47 -1.60
C ARG A 35 12.82 -0.46 -2.77
N GLN A 36 11.77 -1.25 -2.66
CA GLN A 36 11.38 -2.22 -3.69
C GLN A 36 11.01 -1.54 -4.99
N VAL A 37 10.18 -0.49 -4.94
CA VAL A 37 9.68 0.18 -6.15
C VAL A 37 10.60 1.29 -6.66
N GLY A 38 11.77 1.47 -6.05
CA GLY A 38 12.79 2.41 -6.50
C GLY A 38 12.43 3.89 -6.32
N VAL A 39 11.56 4.22 -5.35
CA VAL A 39 11.16 5.61 -5.08
C VAL A 39 11.62 6.06 -3.70
N SER A 40 11.69 7.38 -3.49
CA SER A 40 11.99 7.90 -2.16
C SER A 40 10.84 7.63 -1.19
N ARG A 41 11.15 7.40 0.10
CA ARG A 41 10.13 7.29 1.16
C ARG A 41 9.23 8.55 1.21
N ALA A 42 9.81 9.72 0.95
CA ALA A 42 9.06 10.98 0.90
C ALA A 42 8.04 10.98 -0.25
N THR A 43 8.37 10.37 -1.39
CA THR A 43 7.46 10.22 -2.54
C THR A 43 6.24 9.39 -2.14
N LEU A 44 6.43 8.21 -1.55
CA LEU A 44 5.30 7.40 -1.10
C LEU A 44 4.49 8.10 0.00
N TYR A 45 5.14 8.79 0.93
CA TYR A 45 4.46 9.59 1.94
C TYR A 45 3.60 10.70 1.34
N ASN A 46 4.07 11.35 0.28
CA ASN A 46 3.31 12.39 -0.41
C ASN A 46 2.10 11.83 -1.16
N PHE A 47 2.20 10.62 -1.73
CA PHE A 47 1.03 9.92 -2.29
C PHE A 47 0.02 9.59 -1.20
N ASP A 48 0.47 8.97 -0.11
CA ASP A 48 -0.39 8.53 1.00
C ASP A 48 -1.12 9.71 1.68
N ASN A 49 -0.47 10.87 1.78
CA ASN A 49 -1.07 12.08 2.34
C ASN A 49 -1.89 12.91 1.34
N GLY A 50 -2.09 12.42 0.11
CA GLY A 50 -2.81 13.14 -0.94
C GLY A 50 -2.14 14.46 -1.36
N ARG A 51 -0.87 14.68 -0.98
CA ARG A 51 -0.07 15.85 -1.41
C ARG A 51 0.28 15.79 -2.88
N THR A 52 0.16 14.61 -3.49
CA THR A 52 0.32 14.41 -4.92
C THR A 52 -0.92 13.72 -5.47
N ARG A 53 -1.60 14.37 -6.43
CA ARG A 53 -2.85 13.88 -7.02
C ARG A 53 -2.67 12.79 -8.08
N LYS A 54 -1.43 12.51 -8.49
CA LYS A 54 -1.09 11.57 -9.55
C LYS A 54 -0.06 10.59 -9.03
N ILE A 55 -0.44 9.32 -8.89
CA ILE A 55 0.49 8.22 -8.70
C ILE A 55 0.81 7.63 -10.07
N ASN A 56 2.08 7.27 -10.30
CA ASN A 56 2.41 6.49 -11.49
C ASN A 56 1.82 5.09 -11.32
N ILE A 57 1.05 4.64 -12.32
CA ILE A 57 0.44 3.32 -12.33
C ILE A 57 1.48 2.20 -12.24
N ASP A 58 2.67 2.41 -12.80
CA ASP A 58 3.77 1.45 -12.73
C ASP A 58 4.22 1.25 -11.28
N VAL A 59 4.39 2.35 -10.52
CA VAL A 59 4.77 2.30 -9.10
C VAL A 59 3.71 1.57 -8.28
N MET A 60 2.43 1.81 -8.57
CA MET A 60 1.34 1.13 -7.87
C MET A 60 1.28 -0.36 -8.21
N THR A 61 1.52 -0.72 -9.48
CA THR A 61 1.58 -2.10 -9.94
C THR A 61 2.75 -2.85 -9.29
N GLU A 62 3.92 -2.22 -9.17
CA GLU A 62 5.08 -2.79 -8.48
C GLU A 62 4.81 -3.01 -6.98
N ILE A 63 4.12 -2.08 -6.31
CA ILE A 63 3.69 -2.27 -4.91
C ILE A 63 2.79 -3.50 -4.79
N ILE A 64 1.79 -3.62 -5.66
CA ILE A 64 0.84 -4.73 -5.66
C ILE A 64 1.56 -6.06 -5.92
N ASN A 65 2.41 -6.10 -6.95
CA ASN A 65 3.19 -7.30 -7.29
C ASN A 65 4.05 -7.75 -6.11
N TYR A 66 4.71 -6.83 -5.42
CA TYR A 66 5.52 -7.14 -4.25
C TYR A 66 4.68 -7.67 -3.08
N LEU A 67 3.55 -7.06 -2.78
CA LEU A 67 2.64 -7.55 -1.72
C LEU A 67 2.11 -8.96 -2.04
N ASN A 68 1.73 -9.20 -3.30
CA ASN A 68 1.29 -10.52 -3.75
C ASN A 68 2.41 -11.56 -3.67
N GLN A 69 3.67 -11.19 -3.95
CA GLN A 69 4.84 -12.06 -3.75
C GLN A 69 5.08 -12.40 -2.27
N CYS A 70 4.74 -11.49 -1.34
CA CYS A 70 4.71 -11.76 0.10
C CYS A 70 3.51 -12.65 0.53
N GLY A 71 2.65 -13.04 -0.41
CA GLY A 71 1.40 -13.76 -0.13
C GLY A 71 0.31 -12.89 0.49
N LEU A 72 0.40 -11.56 0.35
CA LEU A 72 -0.58 -10.60 0.82
C LEU A 72 -1.45 -10.18 -0.37
N ASP A 73 -2.55 -10.91 -0.58
CA ASP A 73 -3.49 -10.66 -1.68
C ASP A 73 -3.97 -9.21 -1.65
N THR A 74 -3.55 -8.42 -2.63
CA THR A 74 -3.78 -6.98 -2.73
C THR A 74 -4.12 -6.61 -4.16
N ASP A 75 -5.15 -5.78 -4.34
CA ASP A 75 -5.55 -5.23 -5.63
C ASP A 75 -5.54 -3.68 -5.60
N ILE A 76 -5.67 -3.06 -6.78
CA ILE A 76 -5.69 -1.60 -6.96
C ILE A 76 -6.72 -0.91 -6.05
N PRO A 77 -7.97 -1.39 -5.91
CA PRO A 77 -8.96 -0.74 -5.05
C PRO A 77 -8.56 -0.72 -3.56
N ASP A 78 -7.74 -1.67 -3.10
CA ASP A 78 -7.29 -1.71 -1.71
C ASP A 78 -6.35 -0.56 -1.37
N LEU A 79 -5.63 -0.05 -2.38
CA LEU A 79 -4.69 1.05 -2.26
C LEU A 79 -5.32 2.42 -2.58
N LEU A 80 -6.59 2.46 -2.98
CA LEU A 80 -7.30 3.66 -3.39
C LEU A 80 -8.58 3.86 -2.58
N THR A 81 -8.68 5.00 -1.90
CA THR A 81 -9.92 5.44 -1.25
C THR A 81 -10.58 6.54 -2.08
N LEU A 82 -11.83 6.29 -2.50
CA LEU A 82 -12.68 7.29 -3.13
C LEU A 82 -13.49 8.00 -2.05
N TYR A 83 -13.38 9.33 -1.94
CA TYR A 83 -14.27 10.11 -1.07
C TYR A 83 -15.45 10.63 -1.88
N PRO A 84 -16.64 10.77 -1.27
CA PRO A 84 -17.82 11.33 -1.94
C PRO A 84 -17.56 12.72 -2.55
N SER A 85 -16.66 13.52 -1.96
CA SER A 85 -16.25 14.84 -2.45
C SER A 85 -15.50 14.80 -3.79
N ASP A 86 -15.08 13.63 -4.25
CA ASP A 86 -14.38 13.44 -5.52
C ASP A 86 -15.34 13.13 -6.69
N LEU A 87 -16.64 12.95 -6.41
CA LEU A 87 -17.69 12.63 -7.38
C LEU A 87 -18.57 13.85 -7.72
N ALA A 88 -18.25 15.02 -7.17
CA ALA A 88 -18.93 16.30 -7.38
C ALA A 88 -18.15 17.18 -8.36
#